data_AF-A0A0F8ZRV5-F1
#
_entry.id   AF-A0A0F8ZRV5-F1
#
_cell.length_a   1.000
_cell.length_b   1.000
_cell.length_c   1.000
_cell.angle_alpha   90.00
_cell.angle_beta   90.00
_cell.angle_gamma   90.00
#
_symmetry.space_group_name_H-M   'P 1'
#
loop_
_entity.id
_entity.type
_entity.pdbx_description
1 polymer ?
#
loop_
_entity_poly.entity_id
_entity_poly.type
_entity_poly.pdbx_seq_one_letter_code
_entity_poly.pdbx_strand_id
1 'polypeptide(L)'
;MAMLTLERLHDLLDKNQEKDGLAWQGGCHDCQCEVRVTATPKADGIHIKGGGVYEPEADKFIMKCDGCFVSDPVLRNYQDCEVYSRVVGYLRPVNQWNDAKFAEFHDRKMFDASIR
;
A
#
# COMPACT_ATOMS: atom_id res chain seq x y z
N MET A 1 -0.44 -6.61 -2.18
CA MET A 1 -1.01 -5.30 -1.81
C MET A 1 -1.21 -5.37 -0.31
N ALA A 2 -0.51 -4.55 0.47
CA ALA A 2 -0.86 -4.45 1.88
C ALA A 2 -1.99 -3.44 2.00
N MET A 3 -2.76 -3.53 3.08
CA MET A 3 -3.83 -2.58 3.39
C MET A 3 -3.77 -2.30 4.88
N LEU A 4 -4.00 -1.05 5.27
CA LEU A 4 -4.03 -0.65 6.67
C LEU A 4 -5.34 -1.14 7.30
N THR A 5 -5.42 -2.42 7.63
CA THR A 5 -6.60 -3.03 8.26
C THR A 5 -6.59 -2.81 9.77
N LEU A 6 -7.74 -3.01 10.42
CA LEU A 6 -7.84 -2.95 11.89
C LEU A 6 -6.95 -4.03 12.57
N GLU A 7 -6.80 -5.19 11.95
CA GLU A 7 -5.89 -6.26 12.41
C GLU A 7 -4.42 -5.85 12.24
N ARG A 8 -4.06 -5.33 11.06
CA ARG A 8 -2.74 -4.76 10.81
C ARG A 8 -2.44 -3.63 11.79
N LEU A 9 -3.44 -2.86 12.18
CA LEU A 9 -3.33 -1.79 13.18
C LEU A 9 -3.18 -2.33 14.61
N HIS A 10 -3.89 -3.39 15.01
CA HIS A 10 -3.67 -4.09 16.27
C HIS A 10 -2.28 -4.75 16.32
N ASP A 11 -1.85 -5.42 15.25
CA ASP A 11 -0.49 -5.97 15.12
C ASP A 11 0.57 -4.87 15.31
N LEU A 12 0.32 -3.69 14.72
CA LEU A 12 1.21 -2.55 14.88
C LEU A 12 1.18 -1.99 16.31
N LEU A 13 0.03 -1.98 16.99
CA LEU A 13 -0.08 -1.55 18.39
C LEU A 13 0.58 -2.55 19.34
N ASP A 14 0.36 -3.85 19.16
CA ASP A 14 0.92 -4.93 19.97
C ASP A 14 2.43 -5.04 19.81
N LYS A 15 2.95 -4.81 18.59
CA LYS A 15 4.41 -4.68 18.35
C LYS A 15 5.02 -3.43 19.01
N ASN A 16 4.21 -2.45 19.40
CA ASN A 16 4.62 -1.19 20.03
C ASN A 16 4.08 -1.06 21.48
N GLN A 17 4.03 -2.16 22.23
CA GLN A 17 3.51 -2.26 23.61
C GLN A 17 4.01 -1.22 24.63
N GLU A 18 5.09 -0.49 24.37
CA GLU A 18 5.63 0.54 25.28
C GLU A 18 5.03 1.94 25.07
N LYS A 19 4.24 2.16 24.01
CA LYS A 19 3.64 3.47 23.70
C LYS A 19 2.11 3.35 23.74
N ASP A 20 1.46 4.15 24.58
CA ASP A 20 -0.01 4.31 24.71
C ASP A 20 -0.74 4.77 23.42
N GLY A 21 -0.11 4.61 22.25
CA GLY A 21 -0.67 4.91 20.94
C GLY A 21 0.40 4.95 19.83
N LEU A 22 -0.05 4.72 18.61
CA LEU A 22 0.74 4.93 17.39
C LEU A 22 0.62 6.40 16.97
N ALA A 23 1.72 6.99 16.53
CA ALA A 23 1.72 8.32 15.94
C ALA A 23 2.53 8.29 14.65
N TRP A 24 1.89 8.67 13.55
CA TRP A 24 2.53 8.93 12.27
C TRP A 24 2.64 10.44 12.11
N GLN A 25 3.82 10.92 11.75
CA GLN A 25 4.09 12.32 11.47
C GLN A 25 4.62 12.44 10.05
N GLY A 26 4.10 13.39 9.30
CA GLY A 26 4.55 13.66 7.95
C GLY A 26 3.65 14.61 7.20
N GLY A 27 3.86 14.76 5.89
CA GLY A 27 3.02 15.58 5.03
C GLY A 27 1.73 14.88 4.62
N CYS A 28 0.65 15.64 4.45
CA CYS A 28 -0.57 15.16 3.81
C CYS A 28 -0.36 14.89 2.31
N HIS A 29 -0.98 13.83 1.80
CA HIS A 29 -0.99 13.47 0.37
C HIS A 29 -1.53 14.57 -0.56
N ASP A 30 -2.55 15.33 -0.14
CA ASP A 30 -3.19 16.32 -1.02
C ASP A 30 -2.69 17.76 -0.78
N CYS A 31 -2.64 18.24 0.48
CA CYS A 31 -2.21 19.63 0.79
C CYS A 31 -0.71 19.79 1.06
N GLN A 32 0.03 18.71 1.32
CA GLN A 32 1.42 18.73 1.83
C GLN A 32 1.64 19.42 3.17
N CYS A 33 0.58 19.83 3.85
CA CYS A 33 0.65 20.39 5.17
C CYS A 33 1.17 19.36 6.19
N GLU A 34 1.87 19.81 7.25
CA GLU A 34 2.40 18.91 8.29
C GLU A 34 1.24 18.34 9.10
N VAL A 35 1.15 17.01 9.10
CA VAL A 35 0.08 16.25 9.74
C VAL A 35 0.70 15.30 10.74
N ARG A 36 0.08 15.27 11.92
CA ARG A 36 0.33 14.25 12.91
C ARG A 36 -0.94 13.46 13.12
N VAL A 37 -0.97 12.23 12.61
CA VAL A 37 -2.08 11.31 12.81
C VAL A 37 -1.75 10.38 13.97
N THR A 38 -2.59 10.35 14.99
CA THR A 38 -2.39 9.49 16.17
C THR A 38 -3.51 8.47 16.26
N ALA A 39 -3.17 7.21 16.50
CA ALA A 39 -4.11 6.15 16.84
C ALA A 39 -3.92 5.76 18.31
N THR A 40 -4.91 6.09 19.15
CA THR A 40 -4.90 5.74 20.58
C THR A 40 -5.94 4.66 20.88
N PRO A 41 -5.55 3.54 21.51
CA PRO A 41 -6.52 2.53 21.94
C PRO A 41 -7.27 3.03 23.18
N LYS A 42 -8.60 3.01 23.14
CA LYS A 42 -9.48 3.27 24.29
C LYS A 42 -10.41 2.09 24.54
N ALA A 43 -11.08 2.08 25.70
CA ALA A 43 -12.02 1.04 26.11
C ALA A 43 -13.18 0.81 25.11
N ASP A 44 -13.51 1.82 24.32
CA ASP A 44 -14.53 1.83 23.28
C ASP A 44 -13.99 1.67 21.85
N GLY A 45 -12.66 1.60 21.65
CA GLY A 45 -12.02 1.33 20.36
C GLY A 45 -10.78 2.19 20.04
N ILE A 46 -10.21 2.02 18.84
CA ILE A 46 -9.05 2.81 18.37
C ILE A 46 -9.52 4.17 17.87
N HIS A 47 -9.04 5.22 18.52
CA HIS A 47 -9.33 6.60 18.17
C HIS A 47 -8.22 7.18 17.29
N ILE A 48 -8.53 7.43 16.01
CA ILE A 48 -7.64 8.12 15.08
C ILE A 48 -7.94 9.64 15.16
N LYS A 49 -6.90 10.46 15.37
CA LYS A 49 -7.00 11.92 15.40
C LYS A 49 -5.96 12.55 14.48
N GLY A 50 -6.29 13.68 13.85
CA GLY A 50 -5.39 14.47 13.03
C GLY A 50 -5.41 14.10 11.54
N GLY A 51 -6.33 13.24 11.10
CA GLY A 51 -6.55 12.94 9.68
C GLY A 51 -6.76 11.45 9.40
N GLY A 52 -6.32 11.02 8.22
CA GLY A 52 -6.40 9.63 7.76
C GLY A 52 -5.02 9.03 7.48
N VAL A 53 -4.88 7.72 7.64
CA VAL A 53 -3.68 6.94 7.27
C VAL A 53 -4.08 5.81 6.32
N TYR A 54 -3.24 5.55 5.32
CA TYR A 54 -3.40 4.51 4.30
C TYR A 54 -2.11 3.69 4.26
N GLU A 55 -2.20 2.38 4.03
CA GLU A 55 -1.03 1.51 3.85
C GLU A 55 -1.15 0.80 2.50
N PRO A 56 -0.79 1.44 1.38
CA PRO A 56 -0.80 0.85 0.03
C PRO A 56 0.06 -0.43 -0.15
N GLU A 57 1.18 -0.47 0.55
CA GLU A 57 2.17 -1.56 0.50
C GLU A 57 2.64 -1.81 1.93
N ALA A 58 3.16 -3.00 2.22
CA ALA A 58 3.50 -3.37 3.59
C ALA A 58 4.53 -2.38 4.13
N ASP A 59 4.24 -1.80 5.29
CA ASP A 59 5.04 -0.79 5.98
C ASP A 59 5.14 0.58 5.28
N LYS A 60 4.32 0.83 4.26
CA LYS A 60 4.26 2.12 3.55
C LYS A 60 3.02 2.89 3.96
N PHE A 61 3.17 3.88 4.83
CA PHE A 61 2.04 4.68 5.31
C PHE A 61 1.94 6.02 4.57
N ILE A 62 0.77 6.31 4.02
CA ILE A 62 0.41 7.60 3.42
C ILE A 62 -0.60 8.27 4.35
N MET A 63 -0.45 9.57 4.58
CA MET A 63 -1.33 10.32 5.48
C MET A 63 -2.10 11.40 4.74
N LYS A 64 -3.30 11.73 5.22
CA LYS A 64 -4.07 12.91 4.82
C LYS A 64 -4.41 13.74 6.04
N CYS A 65 -4.42 15.08 5.91
CA CYS A 65 -4.88 15.97 6.98
C CYS A 65 -6.40 15.91 7.12
N ASP A 66 -6.94 16.36 8.26
CA ASP A 66 -8.39 16.40 8.50
C ASP A 66 -9.13 17.16 7.38
N GLY A 67 -8.63 18.31 6.93
CA GLY A 67 -9.29 19.12 5.90
C GLY A 67 -9.34 18.41 4.53
N CYS A 68 -8.21 17.84 4.10
CA CYS A 68 -8.14 17.11 2.83
C CYS A 68 -8.91 15.80 2.88
N PHE A 69 -8.87 15.09 4.01
CA PHE A 69 -9.64 13.88 4.24
C PHE A 69 -11.15 14.15 4.20
N VAL A 70 -11.61 15.24 4.83
CA VAL A 70 -13.01 15.67 4.77
C VAL A 70 -13.41 16.07 3.35
N SER A 71 -12.50 16.68 2.58
CA SER A 71 -12.77 17.10 1.19
C SER A 71 -12.78 15.93 0.19
N ASP A 72 -11.84 15.00 0.32
CA ASP A 72 -11.72 13.81 -0.51
C ASP A 72 -10.94 12.71 0.23
N PRO A 73 -11.62 11.71 0.81
CA PRO A 73 -10.97 10.60 1.49
C PRO A 73 -10.38 9.56 0.53
N VAL A 74 -10.57 9.70 -0.79
CA VAL A 74 -9.94 8.80 -1.76
C VAL A 74 -8.50 9.23 -1.96
N LEU A 75 -7.59 8.26 -1.94
CA LEU A 75 -6.23 8.50 -2.39
C LEU A 75 -6.25 8.70 -3.92
N ARG A 76 -6.67 9.88 -4.39
CA ARG A 76 -6.67 10.19 -5.82
C ARG A 76 -5.25 10.14 -6.33
N ASN A 77 -5.13 9.67 -7.57
CA ASN A 77 -3.85 9.34 -8.19
C ASN A 77 -3.12 8.20 -7.47
N TYR A 78 -3.83 7.37 -6.70
CA TYR A 78 -3.33 6.08 -6.25
C TYR A 78 -4.12 4.97 -6.90
N GLN A 79 -3.43 4.12 -7.64
CA GLN A 79 -4.01 2.90 -8.17
C GLN A 79 -2.95 1.82 -8.10
N ASP A 80 -3.32 0.72 -7.46
CA ASP A 80 -2.51 -0.48 -7.49
C ASP A 80 -2.57 -1.11 -8.89
N CYS A 81 -1.39 -1.33 -9.45
CA CYS A 81 -1.25 -1.63 -10.87
C CYS A 81 -1.41 -3.11 -11.16
N GLU A 82 -2.35 -3.46 -12.04
CA GLU A 82 -2.54 -4.82 -12.52
C GLU A 82 -1.60 -5.10 -13.71
N VAL A 83 -0.77 -6.14 -13.60
CA VAL A 83 0.27 -6.46 -14.58
C VAL A 83 -0.19 -7.62 -15.45
N TYR A 84 -0.31 -7.41 -16.76
CA TYR A 84 -0.68 -8.44 -17.73
C TYR A 84 0.51 -8.82 -18.63
N SER A 85 0.54 -10.07 -19.08
CA SER A 85 1.52 -10.59 -20.04
C SER A 85 0.85 -11.51 -21.06
N ARG A 86 1.29 -11.41 -22.32
CA ARG A 86 0.83 -12.31 -23.37
C ARG A 86 1.61 -13.62 -23.31
N VAL A 87 0.94 -14.72 -22.97
CA VAL A 87 1.60 -16.02 -22.77
C VAL A 87 1.55 -16.90 -24.02
N VAL A 88 0.36 -17.22 -24.51
CA VAL A 88 0.12 -18.10 -25.69
C VAL A 88 -0.95 -17.52 -26.63
N GLY A 89 -0.87 -16.21 -26.90
CA GLY A 89 -1.78 -15.53 -27.84
C GLY A 89 -2.91 -14.72 -27.19
N TYR A 90 -3.05 -14.73 -25.86
CA TYR A 90 -3.95 -13.85 -25.11
C TYR A 90 -3.24 -13.24 -23.90
N LEU A 91 -3.77 -12.13 -23.39
CA LEU A 91 -3.26 -11.44 -22.19
C LEU A 91 -3.68 -12.20 -20.93
N ARG A 92 -2.72 -12.47 -20.06
CA ARG A 92 -2.90 -13.12 -18.77
C ARG A 92 -2.19 -12.32 -17.68
N PRO A 93 -2.83 -12.02 -16.56
CA PRO A 93 -2.18 -11.38 -15.42
C PRO A 93 -0.90 -12.12 -14.98
N VAL A 94 0.17 -11.37 -14.69
CA VAL A 94 1.46 -11.88 -14.21
C VAL A 94 1.33 -12.46 -12.80
N ASN A 95 0.44 -11.91 -11.97
CA ASN A 95 0.04 -12.51 -10.70
C ASN A 95 -0.66 -13.89 -10.86
N GLN A 96 -0.90 -14.36 -12.10
CA GLN A 96 -1.51 -15.66 -12.43
C GLN A 96 -0.59 -16.61 -13.19
N TRP A 97 0.71 -16.35 -13.24
CA TRP A 97 1.63 -17.35 -13.76
C TRP A 97 1.74 -18.49 -12.76
N ASN A 98 1.91 -19.71 -13.25
CA ASN A 98 2.34 -20.83 -12.40
C ASN A 98 3.87 -20.83 -12.32
N ASP A 99 4.44 -21.61 -11.40
CA ASP A 99 5.90 -21.70 -11.24
C ASP A 99 6.62 -22.06 -12.53
N ALA A 100 6.01 -22.93 -13.35
CA ALA A 100 6.53 -23.29 -14.65
C ALA A 100 6.48 -22.13 -15.67
N LYS A 101 5.50 -21.22 -15.60
CA LYS A 101 5.42 -20.01 -16.43
C LYS A 101 6.29 -18.91 -15.90
N PHE A 102 6.47 -18.81 -14.58
CA PHE A 102 7.56 -18.03 -14.03
C PHE A 102 8.88 -18.57 -14.59
N ALA A 103 9.22 -19.85 -14.40
CA ALA A 103 10.46 -20.45 -14.90
C ALA A 103 10.62 -20.31 -16.43
N GLU A 104 9.59 -20.66 -17.21
CA GLU A 104 9.60 -20.52 -18.66
C GLU A 104 9.78 -19.06 -19.09
N PHE A 105 9.12 -18.12 -18.42
CA PHE A 105 9.35 -16.69 -18.68
C PHE A 105 10.79 -16.28 -18.36
N HIS A 106 11.42 -16.84 -17.31
CA HIS A 106 12.84 -16.63 -17.02
C HIS A 106 13.75 -17.24 -18.10
N ASP A 107 13.33 -18.32 -18.77
CA ASP A 107 14.10 -19.00 -19.82
C ASP A 107 14.01 -18.32 -21.21
N ARG A 108 13.05 -17.41 -21.43
CA ARG A 108 12.83 -16.75 -22.73
C ARG A 108 14.07 -15.97 -23.18
N LYS A 109 14.61 -16.30 -24.37
CA LYS A 109 15.66 -15.51 -25.05
C LYS A 109 15.06 -14.52 -26.02
N MET A 110 15.49 -13.27 -25.93
CA MET A 110 15.14 -12.21 -26.88
C MET A 110 15.95 -12.38 -28.18
N PHE A 111 15.42 -11.90 -29.31
CA PHE A 111 16.15 -11.91 -30.58
C PHE A 111 17.39 -10.98 -30.53
N ASP A 112 18.51 -11.44 -31.09
CA ASP A 112 19.76 -10.69 -31.19
C ASP A 112 20.21 -10.61 -32.66
N ALA A 113 20.28 -9.39 -33.19
CA ALA A 113 20.62 -9.12 -34.58
C ALA A 113 22.12 -9.27 -34.88
N SER A 114 22.97 -9.32 -33.86
CA SER A 114 24.41 -9.54 -34.02
C SER A 114 24.76 -11.01 -34.28
N ILE A 115 23.83 -11.91 -33.94
CA ILE A 115 23.92 -13.34 -34.23
C ILE A 115 23.42 -13.54 -35.66
N ARG A 116 24.35 -13.48 -36.62
CA ARG A 116 24.11 -13.70 -38.06
C ARG A 116 24.53 -15.09 -38.51
#